data_AF-J8ZQG4-F1
#
_entry.id   AF-J8ZQG4-F1
#
_cell.length_a   1.000
_cell.length_b   1.000
_cell.length_c   1.000
_cell.angle_alpha   90.00
_cell.angle_beta   90.00
_cell.angle_gamma   90.00
#
_symmetry.space_group_name_H-M   'P 1'
#
loop_
_entity.id
_entity.type
_entity.pdbx_description
1 polymer ?
#
loop_
_entity_poly.entity_id
_entity_poly.type
_entity_poly.pdbx_seq_one_letter_code
_entity_poly.pdbx_strand_id
1 'polypeptide(L)'
;MKVQWIQFLILAFQCAGKNSPEVTHEVIFKVKYMPKGTTETVEKEIVINLYGKVCPKTVSNFYKYATNSEPHLNYKDCEFHRVMKNFMIQGGNLEGKKTGNDKSEAVIEFKDENFILSHEIGCISMANRGPNTNTSQFFITVAETPWLNGRHVVFGKVKDDASKNVAKEISMVDKFKDGQTPIHPITIVESKGVQFVEIEQEESEIRKDEL
;
A
#
# COMPACT_ATOMS: atom_id res chain seq x y z
N MET A 1 62.18 -14.45 19.65
CA MET A 1 60.95 -14.21 18.85
C MET A 1 59.79 -13.96 19.82
N LYS A 2 59.38 -12.71 20.00
CA LYS A 2 58.21 -12.33 20.80
C LYS A 2 57.16 -11.80 19.84
N VAL A 3 56.06 -12.54 19.69
CA VAL A 3 54.96 -12.20 18.78
C VAL A 3 54.08 -11.15 19.46
N GLN A 4 53.87 -10.04 18.76
CA GLN A 4 53.15 -8.86 19.22
C GLN A 4 51.65 -9.06 19.01
N TRP A 5 50.87 -9.02 20.09
CA TRP A 5 49.42 -9.11 20.05
C TRP A 5 48.83 -7.77 19.60
N ILE A 6 48.26 -7.74 18.41
CA ILE A 6 47.47 -6.61 17.91
C ILE A 6 46.08 -6.71 18.56
N GLN A 7 45.82 -5.86 19.57
CA GLN A 7 44.46 -5.62 20.04
C GLN A 7 43.69 -4.87 18.95
N PHE A 8 42.77 -5.57 18.28
CA PHE A 8 41.72 -4.94 17.49
C PHE A 8 40.73 -4.27 18.45
N LEU A 9 40.84 -2.95 18.58
CA LEU A 9 39.82 -2.13 19.20
C LEU A 9 38.65 -2.01 18.20
N ILE A 10 37.70 -2.94 18.26
CA ILE A 10 36.44 -2.82 17.50
C ILE A 10 35.62 -1.73 18.20
N LEU A 11 35.70 -0.52 17.67
CA LEU A 11 34.81 0.58 18.04
C LEU A 11 33.44 0.27 17.44
N ALA A 12 32.58 -0.42 18.20
CA ALA A 12 31.18 -0.58 17.84
C ALA A 12 30.48 0.78 17.98
N PHE A 13 30.44 1.55 16.89
CA PHE A 13 29.46 2.63 16.75
C PHE A 13 28.09 1.98 16.60
N GLN A 14 27.43 1.72 17.71
CA GLN A 14 26.03 1.31 17.70
C GLN A 14 25.18 2.55 17.55
N CYS A 15 25.09 3.05 16.32
CA CYS A 15 23.98 3.89 15.92
C CYS A 15 22.73 3.03 16.00
N ALA A 16 21.83 3.32 16.94
CA ALA A 16 20.49 2.74 17.00
C ALA A 16 19.69 3.20 15.77
N GLY A 17 19.93 2.56 14.62
CA GLY A 17 19.11 2.69 13.43
C GLY A 17 17.84 1.87 13.64
N LYS A 18 16.68 2.53 13.61
CA LYS A 18 15.41 1.82 13.38
C LYS A 18 15.54 1.12 12.03
N ASN A 19 15.78 -0.19 12.03
CA ASN A 19 15.82 -0.95 10.79
C ASN A 19 14.42 -0.85 10.14
N SER A 20 14.35 -0.25 8.95
CA SER A 20 13.14 -0.24 8.15
C SER A 20 12.66 -1.68 7.94
N PRO A 21 11.33 -1.94 7.92
CA PRO A 21 10.81 -3.27 7.66
C PRO A 21 11.37 -3.84 6.37
N GLU A 22 11.67 -5.14 6.37
CA GLU A 22 12.19 -5.83 5.19
C GLU A 22 11.15 -5.82 4.07
N VAL A 23 11.62 -5.45 2.87
CA VAL A 23 10.80 -5.47 1.65
C VAL A 23 10.75 -6.91 1.14
N THR A 24 9.56 -7.49 1.09
CA THR A 24 9.37 -8.86 0.58
C THR A 24 8.77 -8.91 -0.81
N HIS A 25 7.98 -7.89 -1.18
CA HIS A 25 7.36 -7.74 -2.49
C HIS A 25 7.47 -6.31 -2.98
N GLU A 26 7.42 -6.14 -4.29
CA GLU A 26 7.25 -4.85 -4.96
C GLU A 26 6.03 -4.92 -5.88
N VAL A 27 5.24 -3.85 -5.90
CA VAL A 27 4.12 -3.65 -6.82
C VAL A 27 4.32 -2.35 -7.58
N ILE A 28 4.03 -2.37 -8.87
CA ILE A 28 4.10 -1.23 -9.76
C ILE A 28 2.71 -0.95 -10.30
N PHE A 29 2.20 0.26 -10.05
CA PHE A 29 1.01 0.78 -10.70
C PHE A 29 1.41 1.79 -11.76
N LYS A 30 1.05 1.53 -13.02
CA LYS A 30 1.05 2.57 -14.05
C LYS A 30 -0.28 3.30 -13.99
N VAL A 31 -0.26 4.59 -13.67
CA VAL A 31 -1.43 5.41 -13.44
C VAL A 31 -1.60 6.45 -14.53
N LYS A 32 -2.80 6.53 -15.10
CA LYS A 32 -3.21 7.53 -16.09
C LYS A 32 -4.08 8.58 -15.43
N TYR A 33 -3.71 9.85 -15.53
CA TYR A 33 -4.47 10.96 -14.94
C TYR A 33 -4.20 12.28 -15.67
N MET A 34 -5.05 13.28 -15.42
CA MET A 34 -4.86 14.65 -15.89
C MET A 34 -4.29 15.50 -14.74
N PRO A 35 -3.05 16.00 -14.84
CA PRO A 35 -2.49 16.91 -13.85
C PRO A 35 -3.34 18.17 -13.65
N LYS A 36 -3.23 18.79 -12.47
CA LYS A 36 -4.03 19.98 -12.15
C LYS A 36 -3.76 21.11 -13.15
N GLY A 37 -4.81 21.69 -13.72
CA GLY A 37 -4.70 22.83 -14.63
C GLY A 37 -4.12 22.50 -16.01
N THR A 38 -4.05 21.23 -16.39
CA THR A 38 -3.69 20.80 -17.75
C THR A 38 -4.92 20.31 -18.51
N THR A 39 -4.76 20.06 -19.81
CA THR A 39 -5.80 19.49 -20.68
C THR A 39 -5.43 18.11 -21.21
N GLU A 40 -4.20 17.66 -20.97
CA GLU A 40 -3.66 16.39 -21.46
C GLU A 40 -3.46 15.41 -20.30
N THR A 41 -3.70 14.13 -20.58
CA THR A 41 -3.42 13.04 -19.63
C THR A 41 -1.99 12.57 -19.76
N VAL A 42 -1.39 12.22 -18.62
CA VAL A 42 -0.07 11.58 -18.53
C VAL A 42 -0.21 10.17 -17.98
N GLU A 43 0.77 9.31 -18.27
CA GLU A 43 0.93 8.02 -17.62
C GLU A 43 2.25 8.01 -16.85
N LYS A 44 2.19 7.72 -15.55
CA LYS A 44 3.36 7.64 -14.66
C LYS A 44 3.30 6.39 -13.80
N GLU A 45 4.42 5.99 -13.22
CA GLU A 45 4.48 4.82 -12.34
C GLU A 45 4.53 5.21 -10.87
N ILE A 46 3.91 4.39 -10.03
CA ILE A 46 4.05 4.39 -8.58
C ILE A 46 4.59 3.02 -8.18
N VAL A 47 5.82 2.99 -7.68
CA VAL A 47 6.46 1.77 -7.19
C VAL A 47 6.28 1.66 -5.67
N ILE A 48 5.84 0.50 -5.20
CA ILE A 48 5.38 0.27 -3.83
C ILE A 48 6.08 -0.95 -3.27
N ASN A 49 6.80 -0.78 -2.16
CA ASN A 49 7.41 -1.87 -1.40
C ASN A 49 6.42 -2.38 -0.35
N LEU A 50 6.27 -3.71 -0.24
CA LEU A 50 5.37 -4.36 0.71
C LEU A 50 6.16 -5.11 1.79
N TYR A 51 5.61 -5.11 3.01
CA TYR A 51 6.27 -5.63 4.21
C TYR A 51 5.65 -6.94 4.68
N GLY A 52 5.75 -7.97 3.86
CA GLY A 52 5.02 -9.23 4.10
C GLY A 52 5.52 -10.03 5.31
N LYS A 53 6.73 -9.79 5.83
CA LYS A 53 7.13 -10.36 7.13
C LYS A 53 6.40 -9.71 8.31
N VAL A 54 5.93 -8.48 8.16
CA VAL A 54 5.21 -7.73 9.20
C VAL A 54 3.70 -7.95 9.08
N CYS A 55 3.17 -7.92 7.86
CA CYS A 55 1.74 -8.08 7.58
C CYS A 55 1.50 -9.14 6.48
N PRO A 56 1.83 -10.44 6.72
CA PRO A 56 1.77 -11.48 5.69
C PRO A 56 0.40 -11.63 5.04
N LYS A 57 -0.70 -11.60 5.82
CA LYS A 57 -2.06 -11.77 5.30
C LYS A 57 -2.50 -10.56 4.48
N THR A 58 -2.22 -9.36 4.98
CA THR A 58 -2.56 -8.10 4.31
C THR A 58 -1.78 -7.95 3.00
N VAL A 59 -0.48 -8.24 3.02
CA VAL A 59 0.38 -8.20 1.82
C VAL A 59 -0.06 -9.27 0.82
N SER A 60 -0.33 -10.50 1.26
CA SER A 60 -0.84 -11.56 0.38
C SER A 60 -2.15 -11.13 -0.30
N ASN A 61 -3.09 -10.54 0.44
CA ASN A 61 -4.36 -10.05 -0.10
C ASN A 61 -4.16 -8.95 -1.16
N PHE A 62 -3.38 -7.92 -0.85
CA PHE A 62 -3.11 -6.82 -1.79
C PHE A 62 -2.34 -7.31 -3.02
N TYR A 63 -1.29 -8.12 -2.82
CA TYR A 63 -0.44 -8.62 -3.89
C TYR A 63 -1.23 -9.50 -4.86
N LYS A 64 -2.13 -10.36 -4.35
CA LYS A 64 -3.06 -11.15 -5.16
C LYS A 64 -3.82 -10.26 -6.15
N TYR A 65 -4.46 -9.18 -5.70
CA TYR A 65 -5.18 -8.27 -6.60
C TYR A 65 -4.27 -7.43 -7.50
N ALA A 66 -3.04 -7.17 -7.07
CA ALA A 66 -2.05 -6.45 -7.87
C ALA A 66 -1.50 -7.27 -9.04
N THR A 67 -1.42 -8.59 -8.94
CA THR A 67 -0.82 -9.45 -9.95
C THR A 67 -1.80 -10.34 -10.70
N ASN A 68 -3.06 -10.39 -10.29
CA ASN A 68 -4.07 -11.20 -10.97
C ASN A 68 -4.47 -10.61 -12.33
N SER A 69 -4.77 -11.47 -13.29
CA SER A 69 -5.28 -11.12 -14.62
C SER A 69 -6.78 -11.40 -14.80
N GLU A 70 -7.42 -12.09 -13.85
CA GLU A 70 -8.84 -12.43 -13.91
C GLU A 70 -9.71 -11.16 -13.88
N PRO A 71 -10.68 -11.02 -14.81
CA PRO A 71 -11.62 -9.91 -14.79
C PRO A 71 -12.29 -9.75 -13.42
N HIS A 72 -12.42 -8.51 -12.94
CA HIS A 72 -13.05 -8.16 -11.65
C HIS A 72 -12.29 -8.61 -10.38
N LEU A 73 -11.13 -9.24 -10.51
CA LEU A 73 -10.27 -9.65 -9.39
C LEU A 73 -8.87 -9.04 -9.45
N ASN A 74 -8.75 -7.84 -10.01
CA ASN A 74 -7.48 -7.17 -10.15
C ASN A 74 -7.59 -5.64 -10.09
N TYR A 75 -6.48 -4.97 -9.78
CA TYR A 75 -6.45 -3.51 -9.69
C TYR A 75 -6.41 -2.78 -11.04
N LYS A 76 -6.25 -3.49 -12.18
CA LYS A 76 -6.30 -2.85 -13.49
C LYS A 76 -7.70 -2.26 -13.75
N ASP A 77 -7.67 -1.06 -14.28
CA ASP A 77 -8.79 -0.13 -14.48
C ASP A 77 -9.52 0.33 -13.21
N CYS A 78 -8.99 0.04 -12.01
CA CYS A 78 -9.48 0.67 -10.80
C CYS A 78 -9.07 2.15 -10.75
N GLU A 79 -9.95 3.01 -10.24
CA GLU A 79 -9.68 4.43 -10.06
C GLU A 79 -9.29 4.79 -8.62
N PHE A 80 -8.42 5.80 -8.49
CA PHE A 80 -8.26 6.56 -7.25
C PHE A 80 -9.45 7.51 -7.09
N HIS A 81 -10.50 6.99 -6.47
CA HIS A 81 -11.81 7.62 -6.41
C HIS A 81 -11.94 8.73 -5.37
N ARG A 82 -11.01 8.79 -4.42
CA ARG A 82 -11.00 9.81 -3.37
C ARG A 82 -9.58 10.29 -3.14
N VAL A 83 -9.32 11.55 -3.44
CA VAL A 83 -7.97 12.15 -3.36
C VAL A 83 -8.02 13.47 -2.62
N MET A 84 -7.17 13.63 -1.62
CA MET A 84 -7.18 14.79 -0.74
C MET A 84 -5.75 15.29 -0.55
N LYS A 85 -5.52 16.55 -0.96
CA LYS A 85 -4.26 17.24 -0.72
C LYS A 85 -3.95 17.25 0.78
N ASN A 86 -2.68 17.03 1.13
CA ASN A 86 -2.20 16.96 2.52
C ASN A 86 -2.85 15.85 3.35
N PHE A 87 -3.35 14.79 2.69
CA PHE A 87 -3.91 13.64 3.39
C PHE A 87 -3.52 12.34 2.68
N MET A 88 -4.30 11.90 1.68
CA MET A 88 -4.08 10.63 1.00
C MET A 88 -4.75 10.56 -0.39
N ILE A 89 -4.41 9.53 -1.15
CA ILE A 89 -5.12 9.08 -2.35
C ILE A 89 -5.65 7.66 -2.09
N GLN A 90 -6.94 7.42 -2.30
CA GLN A 90 -7.62 6.15 -2.00
C GLN A 90 -8.18 5.52 -3.26
N GLY A 91 -7.99 4.21 -3.40
CA GLY A 91 -8.39 3.41 -4.55
C GLY A 91 -8.67 1.95 -4.17
N GLY A 92 -8.64 1.08 -5.17
CA GLY A 92 -8.74 -0.38 -4.96
C GLY A 92 -10.15 -0.93 -4.80
N ASN A 93 -11.19 -0.24 -5.27
CA ASN A 93 -12.54 -0.84 -5.37
C ASN A 93 -12.64 -1.67 -6.66
N LEU A 94 -12.73 -3.00 -6.53
CA LEU A 94 -12.71 -3.94 -7.66
C LEU A 94 -14.06 -4.04 -8.38
N GLU A 95 -15.17 -4.11 -7.63
CA GLU A 95 -16.52 -4.25 -8.18
C GLU A 95 -17.00 -2.97 -8.89
N GLY A 96 -16.67 -1.82 -8.30
CA GLY A 96 -17.17 -0.52 -8.71
C GLY A 96 -16.05 0.44 -8.98
N LYS A 97 -15.16 0.10 -9.94
CA LYS A 97 -13.92 0.75 -10.44
C LYS A 97 -13.82 2.29 -10.38
N LYS A 98 -14.89 3.00 -10.01
CA LYS A 98 -15.01 4.45 -9.84
C LYS A 98 -15.33 4.95 -8.43
N THR A 99 -16.18 4.33 -7.61
CA THR A 99 -16.55 4.80 -6.24
C THR A 99 -17.32 3.75 -5.44
N GLY A 100 -17.28 3.81 -4.11
CA GLY A 100 -18.17 3.07 -3.21
C GLY A 100 -17.47 1.96 -2.44
N ASN A 101 -18.23 1.15 -1.70
CA ASN A 101 -17.70 -0.08 -1.08
C ASN A 101 -17.44 -1.13 -2.17
N ASP A 102 -16.42 -1.95 -1.96
CA ASP A 102 -16.32 -3.19 -2.72
C ASP A 102 -17.37 -4.16 -2.18
N LYS A 103 -18.37 -4.50 -2.99
CA LYS A 103 -19.40 -5.52 -2.68
C LYS A 103 -19.24 -6.73 -3.59
N SER A 104 -18.11 -6.86 -4.30
CA SER A 104 -17.82 -8.06 -5.07
C SER A 104 -17.87 -9.26 -4.12
N GLU A 105 -18.68 -10.25 -4.45
CA GLU A 105 -18.77 -11.50 -3.68
C GLU A 105 -17.42 -12.23 -3.61
N ALA A 106 -16.50 -11.91 -4.53
CA ALA A 106 -15.16 -12.48 -4.59
C ALA A 106 -14.15 -11.73 -3.67
N VAL A 107 -14.57 -10.66 -3.01
CA VAL A 107 -13.77 -9.91 -2.04
C VAL A 107 -14.23 -10.27 -0.63
N ILE A 108 -13.34 -10.94 0.11
CA ILE A 108 -13.61 -11.39 1.47
C ILE A 108 -13.09 -10.35 2.45
N GLU A 109 -13.91 -9.99 3.42
CA GLU A 109 -13.52 -9.11 4.53
C GLU A 109 -12.59 -9.85 5.50
N PHE A 110 -11.52 -9.19 5.96
CA PHE A 110 -10.56 -9.77 6.90
C PHE A 110 -10.16 -8.83 8.05
N LYS A 111 -9.75 -9.44 9.15
CA LYS A 111 -9.40 -8.77 10.42
C LYS A 111 -8.17 -7.88 10.28
N ASP A 112 -8.07 -6.88 11.15
CA ASP A 112 -6.85 -6.07 11.26
C ASP A 112 -5.70 -6.98 11.74
N GLU A 113 -4.64 -7.07 10.96
CA GLU A 113 -3.56 -8.01 11.23
C GLU A 113 -2.67 -7.56 12.38
N ASN A 114 -2.21 -6.31 12.34
CA ASN A 114 -1.55 -5.62 13.45
C ASN A 114 -1.47 -4.10 13.16
N PHE A 115 -0.99 -3.34 14.14
CA PHE A 115 -0.76 -1.89 14.05
C PHE A 115 0.69 -1.51 14.41
N ILE A 116 1.66 -2.36 14.07
CA ILE A 116 3.08 -2.15 14.40
C ILE A 116 3.65 -0.93 13.65
N LEU A 117 3.24 -0.76 12.39
CA LEU A 117 3.71 0.30 11.51
C LEU A 117 2.84 1.56 11.65
N SER A 118 3.50 2.72 11.68
CA SER A 118 2.86 4.03 11.78
C SER A 118 2.67 4.72 10.43
N HIS A 119 1.67 5.59 10.34
CA HIS A 119 1.33 6.33 9.12
C HIS A 119 2.24 7.54 8.89
N GLU A 120 3.38 7.29 8.24
CA GLU A 120 4.28 8.31 7.71
C GLU A 120 3.87 8.73 6.28
N ILE A 121 4.56 9.71 5.70
CA ILE A 121 4.39 10.09 4.29
C ILE A 121 4.77 8.92 3.37
N GLY A 122 3.90 8.61 2.42
CA GLY A 122 4.11 7.58 1.39
C GLY A 122 3.80 6.16 1.86
N CYS A 123 3.24 5.95 3.04
CA CYS A 123 2.76 4.64 3.48
C CYS A 123 1.57 4.19 2.63
N ILE A 124 1.50 2.90 2.33
CA ILE A 124 0.29 2.26 1.84
C ILE A 124 -0.40 1.53 3.00
N SER A 125 -1.72 1.70 3.09
CA SER A 125 -2.52 1.21 4.21
C SER A 125 -3.91 0.80 3.76
N MET A 126 -4.51 -0.15 4.49
CA MET A 126 -5.85 -0.64 4.20
C MET A 126 -6.91 0.41 4.55
N ALA A 127 -7.83 0.65 3.62
CA ALA A 127 -9.09 1.32 3.95
C ALA A 127 -10.05 0.31 4.59
N ASN A 128 -10.84 0.76 5.56
CA ASN A 128 -11.82 -0.06 6.25
C ASN A 128 -13.04 0.80 6.64
N ARG A 129 -14.11 0.14 7.10
CA ARG A 129 -15.36 0.74 7.61
C ARG A 129 -15.49 0.62 9.13
N GLY A 130 -14.37 0.48 9.82
CA GLY A 130 -14.32 0.15 11.23
C GLY A 130 -13.38 -1.03 11.50
N PRO A 131 -13.16 -1.39 12.77
CA PRO A 131 -12.24 -2.45 13.15
C PRO A 131 -12.56 -3.76 12.44
N ASN A 132 -11.53 -4.43 11.94
CA ASN A 132 -11.60 -5.75 11.30
C ASN A 132 -12.41 -5.82 10.00
N THR A 133 -12.54 -4.72 9.25
CA THR A 133 -13.32 -4.65 8.01
C THR A 133 -12.47 -4.39 6.77
N ASN A 134 -11.27 -4.98 6.69
CA ASN A 134 -10.36 -4.79 5.56
C ASN A 134 -10.84 -5.61 4.36
N THR A 135 -10.70 -5.05 3.15
CA THR A 135 -11.09 -5.70 1.89
C THR A 135 -10.00 -5.55 0.83
N SER A 136 -10.32 -5.02 -0.35
CA SER A 136 -9.41 -4.71 -1.46
C SER A 136 -8.93 -3.25 -1.45
N GLN A 137 -9.67 -2.36 -0.78
CA GLN A 137 -9.41 -0.93 -0.83
C GLN A 137 -8.21 -0.53 0.02
N PHE A 138 -7.44 0.41 -0.52
CA PHE A 138 -6.23 0.93 0.09
C PHE A 138 -6.14 2.44 -0.10
N PHE A 139 -5.26 3.06 0.66
CA PHE A 139 -4.84 4.44 0.43
C PHE A 139 -3.33 4.59 0.54
N ILE A 140 -2.80 5.59 -0.16
CA ILE A 140 -1.41 6.04 -0.08
C ILE A 140 -1.39 7.42 0.56
N THR A 141 -0.66 7.58 1.66
CA THR A 141 -0.54 8.86 2.36
C THR A 141 0.36 9.83 1.59
N VAL A 142 -0.06 11.09 1.50
CA VAL A 142 0.75 12.19 0.92
C VAL A 142 1.14 13.25 1.95
N ALA A 143 0.78 13.02 3.21
CA ALA A 143 1.17 13.78 4.40
C ALA A 143 1.29 12.79 5.59
N GLU A 144 1.81 13.25 6.72
CA GLU A 144 1.77 12.47 7.96
C GLU A 144 0.33 12.40 8.48
N THR A 145 -0.11 11.20 8.87
CA THR A 145 -1.50 10.99 9.34
C THR A 145 -1.53 10.17 10.63
N PRO A 146 -0.88 10.63 11.72
CA PRO A 146 -0.72 9.83 12.94
C PRO A 146 -2.05 9.48 13.64
N TRP A 147 -3.13 10.24 13.38
CA TRP A 147 -4.46 9.93 13.90
C TRP A 147 -5.08 8.64 13.33
N LEU A 148 -4.51 8.09 12.26
CA LEU A 148 -4.89 6.80 11.69
C LEU A 148 -4.17 5.60 12.34
N ASN A 149 -3.14 5.85 13.15
CA ASN A 149 -2.42 4.80 13.87
C ASN A 149 -3.37 4.03 14.79
N GLY A 150 -3.25 2.70 14.79
CA GLY A 150 -4.14 1.82 15.56
C GLY A 150 -5.55 1.65 14.97
N ARG A 151 -5.82 2.21 13.77
CA ARG A 151 -7.14 2.14 13.10
C ARG A 151 -7.09 1.57 11.71
N HIS A 152 -5.97 1.72 11.01
CA HIS A 152 -5.74 1.21 9.67
C HIS A 152 -4.41 0.46 9.63
N VAL A 153 -4.39 -0.69 8.95
CA VAL A 153 -3.21 -1.54 8.83
C VAL A 153 -2.28 -0.98 7.75
N VAL A 154 -1.14 -0.44 8.16
CA VAL A 154 -0.04 -0.10 7.25
C VAL A 154 0.70 -1.38 6.88
N PHE A 155 0.95 -1.60 5.59
CA PHE A 155 1.56 -2.85 5.08
C PHE A 155 2.65 -2.63 4.04
N GLY A 156 3.02 -1.38 3.76
CA GLY A 156 4.06 -1.04 2.79
C GLY A 156 4.37 0.44 2.74
N LYS A 157 5.24 0.83 1.80
CA LYS A 157 5.60 2.22 1.53
C LYS A 157 5.99 2.42 0.07
N VAL A 158 5.64 3.57 -0.49
CA VAL A 158 6.10 4.01 -1.81
C VAL A 158 7.63 4.09 -1.82
N LYS A 159 8.25 3.44 -2.81
CA LYS A 159 9.68 3.11 -2.86
C LYS A 159 10.59 4.33 -2.90
N ASP A 160 10.28 5.29 -3.78
CA ASP A 160 11.16 6.41 -4.11
C ASP A 160 10.42 7.73 -4.22
N ASP A 161 11.18 8.83 -4.25
CA ASP A 161 10.60 10.17 -4.28
C ASP A 161 9.92 10.49 -5.61
N ALA A 162 10.34 9.86 -6.72
CA ALA A 162 9.65 10.00 -7.99
C ALA A 162 8.21 9.46 -7.88
N SER A 163 8.04 8.27 -7.34
CA SER A 163 6.73 7.64 -7.08
C SER A 163 5.90 8.44 -6.06
N LYS A 164 6.53 8.97 -5.00
CA LYS A 164 5.83 9.85 -4.03
C LYS A 164 5.35 11.14 -4.69
N ASN A 165 6.13 11.71 -5.61
CA ASN A 165 5.75 12.91 -6.34
C ASN A 165 4.53 12.66 -7.23
N VAL A 166 4.43 11.48 -7.87
CA VAL A 166 3.23 11.08 -8.62
C VAL A 166 2.00 11.04 -7.70
N ALA A 167 2.09 10.36 -6.55
CA ALA A 167 0.98 10.31 -5.59
C ALA A 167 0.57 11.71 -5.08
N LYS A 168 1.56 12.58 -4.81
CA LYS A 168 1.33 13.97 -4.42
C LYS A 168 0.64 14.76 -5.52
N GLU A 169 1.06 14.63 -6.77
CA GLU A 169 0.45 15.27 -7.94
C GLU A 169 -1.02 14.85 -8.10
N ILE A 170 -1.28 13.55 -7.99
CA ILE A 170 -2.63 12.96 -7.98
C ILE A 170 -3.51 13.58 -6.88
N SER A 171 -2.98 13.80 -5.67
CA SER A 171 -3.76 14.42 -4.59
C SER A 171 -4.23 15.85 -4.90
N MET A 172 -3.56 16.52 -5.84
CA MET A 172 -3.77 17.92 -6.18
C MET A 172 -4.63 18.16 -7.42
N VAL A 173 -5.04 17.12 -8.15
CA VAL A 173 -5.86 17.26 -9.38
C VAL A 173 -7.15 18.04 -9.15
N ASP A 174 -7.76 18.50 -10.24
CA ASP A 174 -9.04 19.19 -10.19
C ASP A 174 -10.16 18.24 -9.72
N LYS A 175 -10.99 18.74 -8.81
CA LYS A 175 -11.98 17.95 -8.05
C LYS A 175 -13.36 18.59 -8.10
N PHE A 176 -14.39 17.78 -7.91
CA PHE A 176 -15.76 18.25 -7.73
C PHE A 176 -15.89 19.10 -6.46
N LYS A 177 -17.07 19.69 -6.27
CA LYS A 177 -17.37 20.59 -5.13
C LYS A 177 -17.23 19.91 -3.76
N ASP A 178 -17.24 18.58 -3.69
CA ASP A 178 -17.01 17.84 -2.45
C ASP A 178 -15.54 17.88 -1.96
N GLY A 179 -14.63 18.41 -2.78
CA GLY A 179 -13.23 18.61 -2.43
C GLY A 179 -12.39 17.33 -2.39
N GLN A 180 -12.95 16.18 -2.74
CA GLN A 180 -12.25 14.89 -2.66
C GLN A 180 -12.39 14.01 -3.91
N THR A 181 -13.44 14.20 -4.72
CA THR A 181 -13.68 13.36 -5.91
C THR A 181 -13.02 14.00 -7.14
N PRO A 182 -12.11 13.32 -7.84
CA PRO A 182 -11.50 13.83 -9.08
C PRO A 182 -12.54 14.13 -10.16
N ILE A 183 -12.37 15.24 -10.91
CA ILE A 183 -13.22 15.55 -12.08
C ILE A 183 -12.90 14.60 -13.24
N HIS A 184 -11.61 14.37 -13.47
CA HIS A 184 -11.11 13.45 -14.47
C HIS A 184 -10.66 12.15 -13.81
N PRO A 185 -10.94 10.98 -14.40
CA PRO A 185 -10.50 9.70 -13.87
C PRO A 185 -8.99 9.62 -13.62
N ILE A 186 -8.61 8.95 -12.55
CA ILE A 186 -7.23 8.62 -12.19
C ILE A 186 -7.15 7.09 -12.15
N THR A 187 -6.77 6.49 -13.26
CA THR A 187 -6.96 5.04 -13.48
C THR A 187 -5.64 4.29 -13.43
N ILE A 188 -5.61 3.15 -12.73
CA ILE A 188 -4.50 2.19 -12.80
C ILE A 188 -4.62 1.44 -14.14
N VAL A 189 -3.82 1.80 -15.14
CA VAL A 189 -3.87 1.20 -16.48
C VAL A 189 -3.04 -0.09 -16.58
N GLU A 190 -2.08 -0.27 -15.68
CA GLU A 190 -1.30 -1.50 -15.52
C GLU A 190 -0.99 -1.71 -14.04
N SER A 191 -1.07 -2.97 -13.61
CA SER A 191 -0.70 -3.42 -12.27
C SER A 191 0.11 -4.71 -12.39
N LYS A 192 1.29 -4.73 -11.78
CA LYS A 192 2.19 -5.90 -11.74
C LYS A 192 2.98 -5.92 -10.45
N GLY A 193 3.59 -7.06 -10.14
CA GLY A 193 4.40 -7.20 -8.94
C GLY A 193 5.45 -8.28 -9.06
N VAL A 194 6.43 -8.20 -8.17
CA VAL A 194 7.51 -9.17 -8.00
C VAL A 194 7.61 -9.52 -6.51
N GLN A 195 7.70 -10.82 -6.23
CA GLN A 195 8.01 -11.33 -4.89
C GLN A 195 9.50 -11.65 -4.83
N PHE A 196 10.20 -11.08 -3.85
CA PHE A 196 11.64 -11.30 -3.65
C PHE A 196 11.91 -12.36 -2.57
N VAL A 197 11.00 -12.48 -1.61
CA VAL A 197 11.15 -13.32 -0.42
C VAL A 197 9.91 -14.18 -0.26
N GLU A 198 10.10 -15.50 -0.15
CA GLU A 198 9.03 -16.42 0.22
C GLU A 198 8.60 -16.18 1.66
N ILE A 199 7.29 -16.21 1.90
CA ILE A 199 6.70 -16.02 3.23
C ILE A 199 6.07 -17.33 3.64
N GLU A 200 6.61 -17.94 4.69
CA GLU A 200 6.01 -19.11 5.31
C GLU A 200 4.65 -18.73 5.90
N GLN A 201 3.58 -19.38 5.42
CA GLN A 201 2.25 -19.21 5.99
C GLN A 201 2.12 -20.20 7.15
N GLU A 202 1.94 -19.70 8.38
CA GLU A 202 1.47 -20.55 9.47
C GLU A 202 0.03 -20.98 9.15
N GLU A 203 -0.16 -22.26 8.84
CA GLU A 203 -1.49 -22.86 8.76
C GLU A 203 -2.17 -22.68 10.12
N SER A 204 -3.27 -21.93 10.16
CA SER A 204 -4.11 -21.90 11.35
C SER A 204 -4.76 -23.27 11.49
N GLU A 205 -4.39 -24.03 12.52
CA GLU A 205 -5.09 -25.24 12.95
C GLU A 205 -6.59 -24.95 13.06
N ILE A 206 -7.37 -25.44 12.10
CA ILE A 206 -8.81 -25.58 12.25
C ILE A 206 -9.00 -26.69 13.29
N ARG A 207 -9.21 -26.29 14.55
CA ARG A 207 -9.70 -27.21 15.58
C ARG A 207 -11.05 -27.74 15.12
N LYS A 208 -11.08 -29.02 14.72
CA LYS A 208 -12.28 -29.82 14.46
C LYS A 208 -12.95 -30.25 15.77
N ASP A 209 -13.25 -29.29 16.64
CA ASP A 209 -13.99 -29.57 17.88
C ASP A 209 -15.36 -28.92 17.77
N GLU A 210 -16.25 -29.60 17.05
CA GLU A 210 -17.71 -29.60 17.23
C GLU A 210 -18.30 -30.62 16.23
N LEU A 211 -18.21 -31.90 16.63
CA LEU A 211 -19.09 -32.99 16.23
C LEU A 211 -20.12 -33.20 17.35
#